data_AF-A0A967WXD9-F1
#
_entry.id   AF-A0A967WXD9-F1
#
_cell.length_a   1.000
_cell.length_b   1.000
_cell.length_c   1.000
_cell.angle_alpha   90.00
_cell.angle_beta   90.00
_cell.angle_gamma   90.00
#
_symmetry.space_group_name_H-M   'P 1'
#
loop_
_entity.id
_entity.type
_entity.pdbx_description
1 polymer ?
#
loop_
_entity_poly.entity_id
_entity_poly.type
_entity_poly.pdbx_seq_one_letter_code
_entity_poly.pdbx_strand_id
1 'polypeptide(L)' 'IADMEEIVSVCDELGLTLVEDCAHTMGASWNGQLTGTFGAVGCFSTQTFKHI' A
#
# COMPACT_ATOMS: atom_id res chain seq x y z
N ILE A 1 9.04 1.26 1.41
CA ILE A 1 7.66 1.12 1.93
C ILE A 1 7.71 0.59 3.35
N ALA A 2 6.61 0.65 4.10
CA ALA A 2 6.54 0.20 5.49
C ALA A 2 6.46 -1.33 5.61
N ASP A 3 6.53 -1.84 6.84
CA ASP A 3 6.24 -3.25 7.13
C ASP A 3 4.74 -3.50 6.97
N MET A 4 4.37 -4.07 5.82
CA MET A 4 2.96 -4.29 5.50
C MET A 4 2.36 -5.47 6.26
N GLU A 5 3.19 -6.40 6.74
CA GLU A 5 2.70 -7.59 7.46
C GLU A 5 2.20 -7.18 8.85
N GLU A 6 2.95 -6.33 9.55
CA GLU A 6 2.54 -5.76 10.84
C GLU A 6 1.31 -4.85 10.71
N ILE A 7 1.29 -3.98 9.69
CA ILE A 7 0.17 -3.05 9.48
C ILE A 7 -1.13 -3.79 9.20
N VAL A 8 -1.11 -4.80 8.32
CA VAL A 8 -2.30 -5.60 7.99
C VAL A 8 -2.79 -6.35 9.24
N SER A 9 -1.89 -6.98 10.00
CA SER A 9 -2.26 -7.69 11.23
C SER A 9 -2.99 -6.78 12.22
N VAL A 10 -2.46 -5.57 12.45
CA VAL A 10 -3.08 -4.61 13.38
C VAL A 10 -4.43 -4.11 12.86
N CYS A 11 -4.55 -3.84 11.56
CA CYS A 11 -5.83 -3.44 10.97
C CYS A 11 -6.88 -4.54 11.11
N ASP A 12 -6.52 -5.81 10.87
CA ASP A 12 -7.42 -6.94 11.00
C ASP A 12 -7.86 -7.18 12.45
N GLU A 13 -6.92 -7.12 13.40
CA GLU A 13 -7.20 -7.27 14.83
C GLU A 13 -8.16 -6.19 15.36
N LEU A 14 -8.04 -4.97 14.85
CA LEU A 14 -8.87 -3.83 15.26
C LEU A 14 -10.13 -3.67 14.41
N GLY A 15 -10.34 -4.48 13.38
CA GLY A 15 -11.46 -4.35 12.45
C GLY A 15 -11.44 -3.03 11.66
N LEU A 16 -10.25 -2.53 11.32
CA LEU A 16 -10.04 -1.29 10.58
C LEU A 16 -9.89 -1.55 9.08
N THR A 17 -10.47 -0.67 8.27
CA THR A 17 -10.26 -0.68 6.82
C THR A 17 -8.91 -0.04 6.48
N LEU A 18 -8.03 -0.80 5.84
CA LEU A 18 -6.79 -0.29 5.29
C LEU A 18 -7.01 0.36 3.91
N VAL A 19 -6.59 1.61 3.77
CA VAL A 19 -6.49 2.33 2.49
C VAL A 19 -5.04 2.70 2.25
N GLU A 20 -4.50 2.30 1.10
CA GLU A 20 -3.11 2.53 0.75
C GLU A 20 -2.96 3.77 -0.15
N ASP A 21 -2.14 4.72 0.28
CA ASP A 21 -1.64 5.77 -0.60
C ASP A 21 -0.34 5.30 -1.27
N CYS A 22 -0.46 4.94 -2.55
CA CYS A 22 0.63 4.46 -3.40
C CYS A 22 1.05 5.49 -4.45
N ALA A 23 0.81 6.78 -4.19
CA ALA A 23 1.09 7.82 -5.17
C ALA A 23 2.55 7.84 -5.64
N HIS A 24 3.51 7.47 -4.80
CA HIS A 24 4.96 7.45 -5.10
C HIS A 24 5.56 6.03 -5.08
N THR A 25 4.73 4.98 -5.10
CA THR A 25 5.21 3.60 -4.93
C THR A 25 4.75 2.67 -6.05
N MET A 26 4.33 3.22 -7.20
CA MET A 26 3.90 2.40 -8.33
C MET A 26 5.00 1.41 -8.72
N GLY A 27 4.67 0.11 -8.70
CA GLY A 27 5.60 -0.98 -9.01
C GLY A 27 6.50 -1.44 -7.84
N ALA A 28 6.45 -0.79 -6.68
CA ALA A 28 7.12 -1.29 -5.48
C ALA A 28 6.40 -2.54 -4.93
N SER A 29 7.13 -3.37 -4.18
CA SER A 29 6.59 -4.58 -3.54
C SER A 29 7.16 -4.80 -2.14
N TRP A 30 6.37 -5.43 -1.27
CA TRP A 30 6.78 -5.99 0.00
C TRP A 30 6.59 -7.51 -0.06
N ASN A 31 7.62 -8.30 0.22
CA ASN A 31 7.58 -9.76 0.15
C ASN A 31 6.95 -10.31 -1.16
N GLY A 32 7.20 -9.63 -2.29
CA GLY A 32 6.68 -10.02 -3.61
C GLY A 32 5.24 -9.62 -3.89
N GLN A 33 4.51 -9.08 -2.92
CA GLN A 33 3.18 -8.49 -3.12
C GLN A 33 3.30 -6.99 -3.44
N LEU A 34 2.61 -6.53 -4.48
CA LEU A 34 2.67 -5.16 -4.97
C LEU A 34 1.96 -4.19 -4.01
N THR A 35 2.51 -2.98 -3.85
CA THR A 35 1.82 -1.92 -3.08
C THR A 35 0.47 -1.59 -3.71
N GLY A 36 -0.53 -1.28 -2.87
CA GLY A 36 -1.90 -1.01 -3.30
C GLY A 36 -2.76 -2.27 -3.41
N THR A 37 -2.25 -3.41 -2.95
CA THR A 37 -2.95 -4.70 -2.94
C THR A 37 -3.02 -5.36 -1.57
N PHE A 38 -2.58 -4.67 -0.51
CA PHE A 38 -2.63 -5.14 0.88
C PHE A 38 -3.95 -4.73 1.56
N GLY A 39 -4.46 -3.53 1.24
CA GLY A 39 -5.69 -3.00 1.80
C GLY A 39 -6.91 -3.23 0.93
N ALA A 40 -8.04 -2.66 1.35
CA ALA A 40 -9.29 -2.71 0.60
C ALA A 40 -9.25 -1.81 -0.65
N VAL A 41 -8.43 -0.75 -0.62
CA VAL A 41 -8.30 0.23 -1.70
C VAL A 41 -6.85 0.71 -1.79
N GLY A 42 -6.32 0.79 -3.01
CA GLY A 42 -5.04 1.43 -3.32
C GLY A 42 -5.22 2.66 -4.22
N CYS A 43 -4.54 3.75 -3.87
CA CYS A 43 -4.58 5.02 -4.59
C CYS A 43 -3.26 5.29 -5.30
N PHE A 44 -3.30 5.53 -6.61
CA PHE A 44 -2.11 5.86 -7.41
C PHE A 44 -2.25 7.23 -8.06
N SER A 45 -1.13 7.90 -8.32
CA SER A 45 -1.13 9.21 -8.96
C SER A 45 -0.27 9.21 -10.21
N THR A 46 -0.83 9.45 -11.38
CA THR A 46 -0.11 9.44 -12.67
C THR A 46 0.60 10.76 -13.00
N GLN A 47 0.96 11.55 -11.99
CA GLN A 47 1.69 12.80 -12.20
C GLN A 47 3.15 12.51 -12.60
N THR A 48 3.67 13.31 -13.53
CA THR A 48 4.91 13.08 -14.27
C THR A 48 6.15 12.75 -13.42
N PHE A 49 6.28 13.29 -12.20
CA PHE A 49 7.48 13.16 -11.37
C PHE A 49 7.30 12.22 -10.18
N LYS A 50 6.18 11.51 -10.08
CA LYS A 50 5.89 10.64 -8.93
C LYS A 50 6.46 9.23 -9.03
N HIS A 51 6.76 8.78 -10.25
CA HIS A 51 7.24 7.42 -10.54
C HIS A 51 8.61 7.39 -11.21
N ILE A 52 9.28 8.54 -11.26
CA ILE A 52 10.66 8.70 -11.76
C ILE A 52 11.61 8.51 -10.59
#